data_AF-A0AAW2UKV8-F1
#
_entry.id   AF-A0AAW2UKV8-F1
#
_cell.length_a   1.000
_cell.length_b   1.000
_cell.length_c   1.000
_cell.angle_alpha   90.00
_cell.angle_beta   90.00
_cell.angle_gamma   90.00
#
_symmetry.space_group_name_H-M   'P 1'
#
loop_
_entity.id
_entity.type
_entity.pdbx_description
1 polymer ?
#
loop_
_entity_poly.entity_id
_entity_poly.type
_entity_poly.pdbx_seq_one_letter_code
_entity_poly.pdbx_strand_id
1 'polypeptide(L)'
;MLRMKEVYAVPDRYIRYAAMKAFFGTKKTEGSSVQSHGVKMLSLVEKLGDLKAGLDNDTYINVILQSLPPSYDPFISTYNMNGIEKTIHELINMLV
;
A
#
# COMPACT_ATOMS: atom_id res chain seq x y z
N MET A 1 -38.53 -9.57 23.23
CA MET A 1 -38.25 -9.68 21.78
C MET A 1 -36.81 -9.25 21.52
N LEU A 2 -36.07 -10.11 20.81
CA LEU A 2 -34.68 -9.93 20.35
C LEU A 2 -34.52 -8.59 19.59
N ARG A 3 -33.48 -7.78 19.77
CA ARG A 3 -32.12 -8.01 19.21
C ARG A 3 -31.03 -7.33 20.05
N MET A 4 -30.34 -8.12 20.86
CA MET A 4 -28.91 -7.91 21.09
C MET A 4 -28.14 -8.32 19.83
N LYS A 5 -28.18 -7.47 18.79
CA LYS A 5 -27.34 -7.61 17.59
C LYS A 5 -26.88 -6.26 17.01
N GLU A 6 -26.79 -5.22 17.82
CA GLU A 6 -25.80 -4.18 17.56
C GLU A 6 -24.43 -4.71 18.01
N VAL A 7 -24.00 -5.78 17.32
CA VAL A 7 -22.64 -6.28 17.38
C VAL A 7 -21.80 -5.14 16.85
N TYR A 8 -21.06 -4.46 17.73
CA TYR A 8 -20.07 -3.40 17.47
C TYR A 8 -19.70 -3.26 15.99
N ALA A 9 -20.54 -2.58 15.21
CA ALA A 9 -20.22 -2.34 13.82
C ALA A 9 -19.10 -1.31 13.83
N VAL A 10 -17.89 -1.74 13.47
CA VAL A 10 -16.76 -0.83 13.36
C VAL A 10 -17.12 0.17 12.24
N PRO A 11 -17.16 1.48 12.51
CA PRO A 11 -17.57 2.44 11.49
C PRO A 11 -16.64 2.38 10.28
N ASP A 12 -17.19 2.46 9.07
CA ASP A 12 -16.40 2.46 7.81
C ASP A 12 -15.29 3.51 7.81
N ARG A 13 -15.53 4.67 8.45
CA ARG A 13 -14.52 5.71 8.65
C ARG A 13 -13.31 5.19 9.43
N TYR A 14 -13.53 4.43 10.49
CA TYR A 14 -12.45 3.85 11.29
C TYR A 14 -11.68 2.78 10.51
N ILE A 15 -12.38 1.90 9.78
CA ILE A 15 -11.75 0.86 8.96
C ILE A 15 -10.85 1.49 7.89
N ARG A 16 -11.35 2.53 7.21
CA ARG A 16 -10.59 3.31 6.23
C ARG A 16 -9.38 3.98 6.85
N TYR A 17 -9.55 4.65 7.98
CA TYR A 17 -8.44 5.27 8.71
C TYR A 17 -7.37 4.23 9.09
N ALA A 18 -7.77 3.07 9.61
CA ALA A 18 -6.85 2.01 9.99
C ALA A 18 -6.10 1.44 8.77
N ALA A 19 -6.77 1.25 7.65
CA ALA A 19 -6.15 0.81 6.40
C ALA A 19 -5.15 1.85 5.87
N MET A 20 -5.51 3.14 5.87
CA MET A 20 -4.61 4.23 5.48
C MET A 20 -3.39 4.26 6.41
N LYS A 21 -3.59 4.22 7.73
CA LYS A 21 -2.51 4.20 8.71
C LYS A 21 -1.55 3.03 8.47
N ALA A 22 -2.08 1.84 8.18
CA ALA A 22 -1.27 0.68 7.86
C ALA A 22 -0.49 0.87 6.55
N PHE A 23 -1.12 1.41 5.50
CA PHE A 23 -0.49 1.65 4.21
C PHE A 23 0.65 2.67 4.30
N PHE A 24 0.38 3.88 4.82
CA PHE A 24 1.40 4.93 4.95
C PHE A 24 2.49 4.59 5.97
N GLY A 25 2.16 3.78 6.99
CA GLY A 25 3.09 3.39 8.05
C GLY A 25 3.91 2.13 7.74
N THR A 26 3.58 1.37 6.69
CA THR A 26 4.34 0.16 6.35
C THR A 26 5.68 0.54 5.74
N LYS A 27 6.76 0.05 6.33
CA LYS A 27 8.14 0.20 5.86
C LYS A 27 8.78 -1.17 5.73
N LYS A 28 9.59 -1.35 4.69
CA LYS A 28 10.44 -2.52 4.50
C LYS A 28 11.72 -2.36 5.32
N THR A 29 12.11 -3.43 6.02
CA THR A 29 13.39 -3.49 6.73
C THR A 29 14.54 -3.83 5.77
N GLU A 30 15.72 -3.28 6.02
CA GLU A 30 16.93 -3.66 5.28
C GLU A 30 17.18 -5.18 5.38
N GLY A 31 17.56 -5.82 4.27
CA GLY A 31 17.79 -7.27 4.21
C GLY A 31 16.53 -8.16 4.27
N SER A 32 15.32 -7.62 4.50
CA SER A 32 14.09 -8.43 4.42
C SER A 32 13.62 -8.66 2.98
N SER A 33 12.73 -9.63 2.78
CA SER A 33 12.20 -9.98 1.46
C SER A 33 11.38 -8.83 0.84
N VAL A 34 11.82 -8.38 -0.33
CA VAL A 34 11.11 -7.37 -1.13
C VAL A 34 9.80 -7.91 -1.71
N GLN A 35 9.78 -9.18 -2.11
CA GLN A 35 8.58 -9.86 -2.59
C GLN A 35 7.48 -9.87 -1.52
N SER A 36 7.82 -10.30 -0.29
CA SER A 36 6.87 -10.31 0.82
C SER A 36 6.33 -8.92 1.14
N HIS A 37 7.18 -7.90 1.06
CA HIS A 37 6.78 -6.52 1.24
C HIS A 37 5.86 -6.03 0.12
N GLY A 38 6.17 -6.33 -1.14
CA GLY A 38 5.34 -6.00 -2.30
C GLY A 38 3.94 -6.59 -2.21
N VAL A 39 3.82 -7.88 -1.87
CA VAL A 39 2.52 -8.55 -1.65
C VAL A 39 1.73 -7.87 -0.52
N LYS A 40 2.40 -7.50 0.58
CA LYS A 40 1.75 -6.77 1.68
C LYS A 40 1.23 -5.41 1.21
N MET A 41 2.01 -4.64 0.46
CA MET A 41 1.57 -3.35 -0.07
C MET A 41 0.41 -3.50 -1.04
N LEU A 42 0.44 -4.48 -1.94
CA LEU A 42 -0.67 -4.77 -2.85
C LEU A 42 -1.97 -5.06 -2.09
N SER A 43 -1.92 -5.90 -1.05
CA SER A 43 -3.11 -6.21 -0.25
C SER A 43 -3.71 -4.97 0.45
N LEU A 44 -2.87 -3.99 0.81
CA LEU A 44 -3.32 -2.74 1.41
C LEU A 44 -3.94 -1.80 0.38
N VAL A 45 -3.40 -1.77 -0.84
CA VAL A 45 -3.98 -1.03 -1.98
C VAL A 45 -5.36 -1.59 -2.32
N GLU A 46 -5.50 -2.90 -2.50
CA GLU A 46 -6.78 -3.55 -2.81
C GLU A 46 -7.82 -3.22 -1.74
N LYS A 47 -7.44 -3.35 -0.46
CA LYS A 47 -8.31 -2.98 0.67
C LYS A 47 -8.72 -1.51 0.64
N LEU A 48 -7.83 -0.59 0.29
CA LEU A 48 -8.17 0.83 0.17
C LEU A 48 -9.07 1.11 -1.04
N GLY A 49 -8.92 0.35 -2.12
CA GLY A 49 -9.81 0.34 -3.28
C GLY A 49 -11.23 -0.08 -2.90
N ASP A 50 -11.37 -1.20 -2.19
CA ASP A 50 -12.67 -1.71 -1.70
C ASP A 50 -13.37 -0.70 -0.77
N LEU A 51 -12.59 -0.01 0.06
CA LEU A 51 -13.09 1.04 0.96
C LEU A 51 -13.34 2.37 0.24
N LYS A 52 -13.12 2.46 -1.08
CA LYS A 52 -13.25 3.68 -1.90
C LYS A 52 -12.46 4.83 -1.29
N ALA A 53 -11.21 4.60 -0.92
CA ALA A 53 -10.36 5.57 -0.23
C ALA A 53 -10.08 6.83 -1.08
N GLY A 54 -10.25 6.75 -2.41
CA GLY A 54 -10.12 7.89 -3.31
C GLY A 54 -8.67 8.28 -3.62
N LEU A 55 -7.72 7.34 -3.46
CA LEU A 55 -6.33 7.54 -3.86
C LEU A 55 -6.16 7.10 -5.32
N ASP A 56 -5.37 7.87 -6.06
CA ASP A 56 -4.96 7.52 -7.42
C ASP A 56 -3.78 6.53 -7.42
N ASN A 57 -3.51 5.96 -8.59
CA ASN A 57 -2.45 4.99 -8.81
C ASN A 57 -1.06 5.57 -8.48
N ASP A 58 -0.81 6.83 -8.84
CA ASP A 58 0.45 7.53 -8.56
C ASP A 58 0.71 7.66 -7.07
N THR A 59 -0.32 7.98 -6.28
CA THR A 59 -0.22 8.05 -4.82
C THR A 59 0.15 6.69 -4.24
N TYR A 60 -0.48 5.61 -4.71
CA TYR A 60 -0.14 4.27 -4.25
C TYR A 60 1.32 3.92 -4.56
N ILE A 61 1.76 4.18 -5.79
CA ILE A 61 3.15 3.95 -6.23
C ILE A 61 4.13 4.75 -5.39
N ASN A 62 3.89 6.04 -5.19
CA ASN A 62 4.75 6.92 -4.41
C ASN A 62 4.91 6.43 -2.97
N VAL A 63 3.83 5.95 -2.33
CA VAL A 63 3.90 5.40 -0.98
C VAL A 63 4.65 4.07 -0.95
N ILE A 64 4.49 3.21 -1.97
CA ILE A 64 5.27 1.97 -2.11
C ILE A 64 6.76 2.29 -2.25
N LEU A 65 7.15 3.21 -3.12
CA LEU A 65 8.55 3.60 -3.29
C LEU A 65 9.12 4.17 -1.98
N GLN A 66 8.39 5.05 -1.30
CA GLN A 66 8.79 5.61 0.01
C GLN A 66 8.84 4.58 1.15
N SER A 67 8.24 3.40 0.97
CA SER A 67 8.25 2.34 1.97
C SER A 67 9.53 1.50 1.92
N LEU A 68 10.30 1.59 0.84
CA LEU A 68 11.56 0.86 0.66
C LEU A 68 12.68 1.50 1.49
N PRO A 69 13.69 0.72 1.90
CA PRO A 69 14.82 1.27 2.61
C PRO A 69 15.80 1.98 1.66
N PRO A 70 16.76 2.78 2.17
CA PRO A 70 17.67 3.59 1.36
C PRO A 70 18.51 2.82 0.34
N SER A 71 18.72 1.50 0.54
CA SER A 71 19.40 0.66 -0.45
C SER A 71 18.70 0.61 -1.81
N TYR A 72 17.43 1.01 -1.89
CA TYR A 72 16.64 1.09 -3.13
C TYR A 72 16.69 2.48 -3.79
N ASP A 73 17.40 3.48 -3.24
CA ASP A 73 17.49 4.82 -3.82
C ASP A 73 17.91 4.82 -5.31
N PRO A 74 18.89 3.99 -5.77
CA PRO A 74 19.22 3.92 -7.19
C PRO A 74 18.06 3.41 -8.07
N PHE A 75 17.29 2.45 -7.58
CA PHE A 75 16.09 1.95 -8.25
C PHE A 75 15.02 3.03 -8.32
N ILE A 76 14.74 3.72 -7.20
CA ILE A 76 13.72 4.78 -7.12
C ILE A 76 14.08 5.93 -8.07
N SER A 77 15.35 6.33 -8.11
CA SER A 77 15.83 7.36 -9.03
C SER A 77 15.62 6.95 -10.49
N THR A 78 16.00 5.72 -10.85
CA THR A 78 15.81 5.20 -12.21
C THR A 78 14.34 5.10 -12.59
N TYR A 79 13.50 4.61 -11.67
CA TYR A 79 12.05 4.51 -11.86
C TYR A 79 11.43 5.88 -12.16
N ASN A 80 11.73 6.88 -11.34
CA ASN A 80 11.19 8.24 -11.50
C ASN A 80 11.67 8.92 -12.81
N MET A 81 12.87 8.60 -13.29
CA MET A 81 13.40 9.16 -14.53
C MET A 81 12.78 8.55 -15.80
N ASN A 82 12.26 7.32 -15.73
CA ASN A 82 11.70 6.65 -16.90
C ASN A 82 10.39 7.28 -17.41
N GLY A 83 9.66 8.02 -16.56
CA GLY A 83 8.47 8.79 -16.96
C GLY A 83 7.30 7.95 -17.51
N ILE A 84 7.37 6.62 -17.44
CA ILE A 84 6.33 5.71 -17.92
C ILE A 84 5.37 5.43 -16.75
N GLU A 85 4.08 5.65 -16.98
CA GLU A 85 3.03 5.22 -16.06
C GLU A 85 3.06 3.70 -15.90
N LYS A 86 3.09 3.23 -14.66
CA LYS A 86 3.09 1.80 -14.32
C LYS A 86 1.89 1.47 -13.46
N THR A 87 1.45 0.24 -13.54
CA THR A 87 0.56 -0.36 -12.54
C THR A 87 1.36 -0.80 -11.30
N ILE A 88 0.67 -0.97 -10.19
CA ILE A 88 1.27 -1.47 -8.94
C ILE A 88 1.84 -2.88 -9.12
N HIS A 89 1.20 -3.72 -9.94
CA HIS A 89 1.72 -5.05 -10.27
C HIS A 89 3.03 -4.99 -11.04
N GLU A 90 3.15 -4.10 -12.03
CA GLU A 90 4.40 -3.90 -12.75
C GLU A 90 5.51 -3.39 -11.83
N LEU A 91 5.20 -2.43 -10.94
CA LEU A 91 6.15 -1.95 -9.93
C LEU A 91 6.66 -3.11 -9.05
N ILE A 92 5.77 -3.95 -8.54
CA ILE A 92 6.16 -5.10 -7.71
C ILE A 92 7.02 -6.09 -8.49
N ASN A 93 6.69 -6.36 -9.75
CA ASN A 93 7.50 -7.23 -10.60
C ASN A 93 8.89 -6.66 -10.90
N MET A 94 9.04 -5.33 -10.97
CA MET A 94 10.34 -4.68 -11.14
C MET A 94 11.21 -4.70 -9.87
N LEU A 95 10.61 -4.94 -8.70
CA LEU A 95 11.30 -4.95 -7.41
C LEU A 95 11.86 -6.34 -7.03
N VAL A 96 11.38 -7.41 -7.68
CA VAL A 96 11.77 -8.82 -7.44
C VAL A 96 12.88 -9.20 -8.40
#